data_AF-A0AAN8V7L5-F1
#
_entry.id   AF-A0AAN8V7L5-F1
#
_cell.length_a   1.000
_cell.length_b   1.000
_cell.length_c   1.000
_cell.angle_alpha   90.00
_cell.angle_beta   90.00
_cell.angle_gamma   90.00
#
_symmetry.space_group_name_H-M   'P 1'
#
loop_
_entity.id
_entity.type
_entity.pdbx_description
1 polymer ?
#
loop_
_entity_poly.entity_id
_entity_poly.type
_entity_poly.pdbx_seq_one_letter_code
_entity_poly.pdbx_strand_id
1 'polypeptide(L)'
;MRELGALFHLLLPLCVHWIAEEMTVSVLVDVTTGALCPAQSTCPEAIYLNGLQQTVVGVFEMVVLPLLALLAWNESREFVYAYYVLRTISYIISQGSIFCISIAYVADIVIESKRAAVFSWITGLFSASHVLGNLIARFLPESYTFEVSIALLVFGPVYMQLFLKETVRLAPRQENHMCCLKWVFKVVQERYNSMRYAATVVISSPTLKDISLVSFFYELGMSGISSVLLYYLKSAFGFNKNQFSEILMMVGIGSIFSQILVLPLLNPLVGEKLILCTALLSSIAYAFLYGLAWASWVPYLSASFGVIYVLVKPSTYAIISKGARSTNQGEAQGFIAGVQSVASLLSPLAMSPLTSWFLSRNAPFNCKGFSIICASLFLVISLCYACLLRLEASSDPRDSDDSVENIEAPLLS
;
A
#
# COMPACT_ATOMS: atom_id res chain seq x y z
N MET A 1 -32.17 1.00 -2.95
CA MET A 1 -31.93 1.94 -4.07
C MET A 1 -31.17 3.20 -3.65
N ARG A 2 -31.71 4.07 -2.77
CA ARG A 2 -31.08 5.38 -2.46
C ARG A 2 -29.61 5.29 -1.97
N GLU A 3 -29.31 4.35 -1.06
CA GLU A 3 -27.95 4.01 -0.61
C GLU A 3 -27.00 3.70 -1.77
N LEU A 4 -27.44 2.82 -2.68
CA LEU A 4 -26.65 2.32 -3.81
C LEU A 4 -26.29 3.43 -4.81
N GLY A 5 -27.16 4.43 -4.96
CA GLY A 5 -26.88 5.63 -5.77
C GLY A 5 -25.78 6.49 -5.15
N ALA A 6 -25.88 6.83 -3.86
CA ALA A 6 -24.84 7.60 -3.16
C ALA A 6 -23.48 6.87 -3.17
N LEU A 7 -23.50 5.56 -2.98
CA LEU A 7 -22.34 4.67 -3.03
C LEU A 7 -21.72 4.63 -4.45
N PHE A 8 -22.53 4.56 -5.51
CA PHE A 8 -22.05 4.67 -6.90
C PHE A 8 -21.41 6.04 -7.20
N HIS A 9 -22.00 7.13 -6.68
CA HIS A 9 -21.44 8.47 -6.85
C HIS A 9 -20.08 8.68 -6.15
N LEU A 10 -19.72 7.84 -5.17
CA LEU A 10 -18.37 7.77 -4.60
C LEU A 10 -17.46 6.79 -5.36
N LEU A 11 -17.93 5.57 -5.64
CA LEU A 11 -17.07 4.52 -6.24
C LEU A 11 -16.58 4.86 -7.65
N LEU A 12 -17.42 5.48 -8.49
CA LEU A 12 -17.03 5.84 -9.87
C LEU A 12 -15.83 6.81 -9.92
N PRO A 13 -15.85 7.99 -9.26
CA PRO A 13 -14.72 8.92 -9.30
C PRO A 13 -13.46 8.36 -8.63
N LEU A 14 -13.58 7.51 -7.59
CA LEU A 14 -12.43 6.82 -6.99
C LEU A 14 -11.76 5.85 -7.97
N CYS A 15 -12.56 5.02 -8.66
CA CYS A 15 -12.06 4.11 -9.69
C CYS A 15 -11.31 4.87 -10.79
N VAL A 16 -11.91 5.95 -11.32
CA VAL A 16 -11.30 6.79 -12.35
C VAL A 16 -10.00 7.44 -11.85
N HIS A 17 -9.98 7.93 -10.59
CA HIS A 17 -8.79 8.51 -9.97
C HIS A 17 -7.64 7.49 -9.84
N TRP A 18 -7.90 6.27 -9.37
CA TRP A 18 -6.87 5.23 -9.23
C TRP A 18 -6.36 4.71 -10.58
N ILE A 19 -7.24 4.57 -11.57
CA ILE A 19 -6.85 4.27 -12.97
C ILE A 19 -5.90 5.35 -13.50
N ALA A 20 -6.18 6.63 -13.19
CA ALA A 20 -5.42 7.77 -13.67
C ALA A 20 -4.06 7.95 -12.98
N GLU A 21 -3.93 7.64 -11.68
CA GLU A 21 -2.63 7.62 -11.01
C GLU A 21 -1.77 6.46 -11.54
N GLU A 22 -2.30 5.23 -11.53
CA GLU A 22 -1.54 4.03 -11.91
C GLU A 22 -1.03 4.08 -13.35
N MET A 23 -1.82 4.59 -14.31
CA MET A 23 -1.38 4.63 -15.71
C MET A 23 -0.11 5.47 -15.94
N THR A 24 0.19 6.40 -15.02
CA THR A 24 1.43 7.21 -15.10
C THR A 24 2.66 6.47 -14.59
N VAL A 25 2.51 5.44 -13.75
CA VAL A 25 3.63 4.77 -13.05
C VAL A 25 4.63 4.15 -14.03
N SER A 26 4.13 3.44 -15.04
CA SER A 26 4.98 2.83 -16.07
C SER A 26 5.68 3.88 -16.96
N VAL A 27 5.02 4.99 -17.25
CA VAL A 27 5.53 6.04 -18.17
C VAL A 27 6.53 6.96 -17.50
N LEU A 28 6.29 7.31 -16.23
CA LEU A 28 7.12 8.21 -15.45
C LEU A 28 8.57 7.74 -15.34
N VAL A 29 8.82 6.41 -15.31
CA VAL A 29 10.18 5.84 -15.27
C VAL A 29 10.94 6.18 -16.56
N ASP A 30 10.31 6.05 -17.71
CA ASP A 30 10.91 6.34 -19.02
C ASP A 30 11.15 7.84 -19.19
N VAL A 31 10.13 8.66 -18.90
CA VAL A 31 10.22 10.13 -18.94
C VAL A 31 11.30 10.67 -17.99
N THR A 32 11.31 10.21 -16.74
CA THR A 32 12.31 10.64 -15.74
C THR A 32 13.73 10.24 -16.14
N THR A 33 13.93 9.02 -16.65
CA THR A 33 15.27 8.56 -17.05
C THR A 33 15.75 9.23 -18.33
N GLY A 34 14.85 9.50 -19.30
CA GLY A 34 15.15 10.28 -20.50
C GLY A 34 15.52 11.73 -20.19
N ALA A 35 14.76 12.41 -19.33
CA ALA A 35 14.97 13.82 -18.98
C ALA A 35 16.25 14.06 -18.15
N LEU A 36 16.54 13.19 -17.17
CA LEU A 36 17.68 13.37 -16.26
C LEU A 36 18.97 12.76 -16.80
N CYS A 37 18.89 11.68 -17.59
CA CYS A 37 20.05 10.86 -17.98
C CYS A 37 20.09 10.50 -19.49
N PRO A 38 19.84 11.43 -20.44
CA PRO A 38 19.62 11.12 -21.86
C PRO A 38 20.77 10.43 -22.60
N ALA A 39 21.99 10.46 -22.04
CA ALA A 39 23.20 9.87 -22.63
C ALA A 39 23.85 8.77 -21.76
N GLN A 40 23.14 8.25 -20.73
CA GLN A 40 23.69 7.24 -19.81
C GLN A 40 22.73 6.05 -19.65
N SER A 41 23.28 4.83 -19.66
CA SER A 41 22.52 3.58 -19.45
C SER A 41 22.09 3.35 -17.99
N THR A 42 22.47 4.27 -17.09
CA THR A 42 22.26 4.18 -15.65
C THR A 42 21.90 5.58 -15.15
N CYS A 43 20.91 5.69 -14.26
CA CYS A 43 20.42 6.99 -13.81
C CYS A 43 20.37 7.12 -12.27
N PRO A 44 21.53 7.31 -11.63
CA PRO A 44 21.65 7.51 -10.17
C PRO A 44 20.69 8.53 -9.57
N GLU A 45 20.46 9.63 -10.28
CA GLU A 45 19.67 10.77 -9.80
C GLU A 45 18.17 10.46 -9.76
N ALA A 46 17.61 9.87 -10.82
CA ALA A 46 16.20 9.44 -10.86
C ALA A 46 15.86 8.46 -9.71
N ILE A 47 16.78 7.53 -9.43
CA ILE A 47 16.63 6.53 -8.36
C ILE A 47 16.65 7.21 -6.99
N TYR A 48 17.54 8.18 -6.78
CA TYR A 48 17.61 8.93 -5.53
C TYR A 48 16.38 9.82 -5.31
N LEU A 49 15.91 10.52 -6.34
CA LEU A 49 14.70 11.35 -6.29
C LEU A 49 13.44 10.50 -6.02
N ASN A 50 13.29 9.36 -6.70
CA ASN A 50 12.19 8.44 -6.39
C ASN A 50 12.30 7.88 -4.96
N GLY A 51 13.50 7.51 -4.51
CA GLY A 51 13.74 7.06 -3.14
C GLY A 51 13.34 8.09 -2.08
N LEU A 52 13.75 9.34 -2.27
CA LEU A 52 13.40 10.47 -1.40
C LEU A 52 11.89 10.74 -1.42
N GLN A 53 11.24 10.67 -2.59
CA GLN A 53 9.79 10.82 -2.71
C GLN A 53 9.05 9.71 -1.96
N GLN A 54 9.44 8.44 -2.13
CA GLN A 54 8.84 7.29 -1.43
C GLN A 54 9.07 7.34 0.09
N THR A 55 10.24 7.83 0.51
CA THR A 55 10.56 8.12 1.92
C THR A 55 9.56 9.12 2.52
N VAL A 56 9.23 10.21 1.82
CA VAL A 56 8.27 11.21 2.30
C VAL A 56 6.81 10.69 2.27
N VAL A 57 6.43 9.95 1.23
CA VAL A 57 5.13 9.23 1.13
C VAL A 57 4.91 8.29 2.33
N GLY A 58 5.98 7.71 2.88
CA GLY A 58 5.91 6.87 4.09
C GLY A 58 5.54 7.61 5.39
N VAL A 59 5.38 8.93 5.37
CA VAL A 59 5.06 9.76 6.54
C VAL A 59 3.75 10.53 6.39
N PHE A 60 3.53 11.11 5.20
CA PHE A 60 2.38 11.95 4.84
C PHE A 60 2.11 11.84 3.30
N GLU A 61 1.09 12.48 2.72
CA GLU A 61 0.38 11.88 1.55
C GLU A 61 -0.52 12.89 0.73
N MET A 62 -0.65 12.92 -0.64
CA MET A 62 -1.37 13.74 -1.76
C MET A 62 -1.62 15.28 -1.94
N VAL A 63 -1.34 15.77 -3.18
CA VAL A 63 -2.16 16.60 -4.13
C VAL A 63 -1.66 16.42 -5.60
N VAL A 64 -2.21 15.52 -6.43
CA VAL A 64 -1.58 15.17 -7.76
C VAL A 64 -1.83 16.15 -8.92
N LEU A 65 -2.99 16.81 -9.00
CA LEU A 65 -3.51 17.41 -10.25
C LEU A 65 -2.59 18.43 -10.97
N PRO A 66 -2.02 19.46 -10.31
CA PRO A 66 -1.20 20.47 -10.98
C PRO A 66 0.15 19.94 -11.51
N LEU A 67 0.52 18.71 -11.14
CA LEU A 67 1.87 18.20 -11.25
C LEU A 67 2.10 17.47 -12.57
N LEU A 68 1.14 16.63 -12.95
CA LEU A 68 1.15 15.95 -14.25
C LEU A 68 1.02 16.95 -15.39
N ALA A 69 0.36 18.10 -15.16
CA ALA A 69 0.30 19.21 -16.10
C ALA A 69 1.68 19.85 -16.38
N LEU A 70 2.64 19.78 -15.46
CA LEU A 70 4.03 20.22 -15.73
C LEU A 70 4.71 19.26 -16.71
N LEU A 71 4.64 17.95 -16.46
CA LEU A 71 5.24 16.95 -17.35
C LEU A 71 4.57 16.91 -18.74
N ALA A 72 3.24 17.06 -18.81
CA ALA A 72 2.52 17.19 -20.06
C ALA A 72 2.91 18.44 -20.87
N TRP A 73 3.34 19.52 -20.21
CA TRP A 73 3.74 20.76 -20.87
C TRP A 73 5.21 20.71 -21.35
N ASN A 74 6.11 20.14 -20.56
CA ASN A 74 7.52 20.01 -20.91
C ASN A 74 8.23 18.93 -20.06
N GLU A 75 8.88 17.98 -20.72
CA GLU A 75 9.66 16.90 -20.08
C GLU A 75 11.12 17.30 -19.78
N SER A 76 11.46 18.59 -19.76
CA SER A 76 12.82 19.04 -19.46
C SER A 76 13.22 18.73 -18.01
N ARG A 77 14.54 18.64 -17.78
CA ARG A 77 15.14 18.40 -16.45
C ARG A 77 14.63 19.35 -15.36
N GLU A 78 14.40 20.62 -15.69
CA GLU A 78 13.86 21.62 -14.76
C GLU A 78 12.43 21.30 -14.34
N PHE A 79 11.57 20.90 -15.29
CA PHE A 79 10.19 20.52 -15.04
C PHE A 79 10.11 19.19 -14.26
N VAL A 80 11.04 18.26 -14.48
CA VAL A 80 11.14 17.02 -13.68
C VAL A 80 11.54 17.31 -12.22
N TYR A 81 12.46 18.24 -11.95
CA TYR A 81 12.73 18.66 -10.56
C TYR A 81 11.53 19.38 -9.93
N ALA A 82 10.88 20.29 -10.67
CA ALA A 82 9.68 20.98 -10.19
C ALA A 82 8.55 19.98 -9.87
N TYR A 83 8.36 18.97 -10.73
CA TYR A 83 7.47 17.85 -10.50
C TYR A 83 7.84 17.08 -9.22
N TYR A 84 9.10 16.67 -9.02
CA TYR A 84 9.49 15.96 -7.78
C TYR A 84 9.29 16.80 -6.51
N VAL A 85 9.65 18.09 -6.52
CA VAL A 85 9.46 18.98 -5.37
C VAL A 85 7.98 19.16 -5.06
N LEU A 86 7.17 19.51 -6.06
CA LEU A 86 5.75 19.76 -5.87
C LEU A 86 4.98 18.45 -5.58
N ARG A 87 5.41 17.30 -6.13
CA ARG A 87 4.89 15.96 -5.82
C ARG A 87 5.24 15.51 -4.41
N THR A 88 6.39 15.91 -3.89
CA THR A 88 6.77 15.70 -2.49
C THR A 88 5.93 16.56 -1.55
N ILE A 89 5.71 17.85 -1.85
CA ILE A 89 4.82 18.73 -1.06
C ILE A 89 3.36 18.23 -1.12
N SER A 90 2.93 17.78 -2.31
CA SER A 90 1.70 17.03 -2.53
C SER A 90 1.62 15.84 -1.58
N TYR A 91 2.60 14.93 -1.63
CA TYR A 91 2.71 13.77 -0.77
C TYR A 91 3.06 14.14 0.68
N ILE A 92 2.52 15.25 1.20
CA ILE A 92 2.43 15.61 2.61
C ILE A 92 0.97 15.96 3.07
N ILE A 93 -0.05 16.04 2.18
CA ILE A 93 -1.34 16.73 2.47
C ILE A 93 -2.69 15.92 2.45
N SER A 94 -3.14 15.19 1.41
CA SER A 94 -4.41 14.40 1.32
C SER A 94 -4.48 12.91 0.77
N GLN A 95 -3.48 12.00 0.73
CA GLN A 95 -3.64 10.66 0.04
C GLN A 95 -4.36 9.58 0.85
N GLY A 96 -3.82 9.21 2.01
CA GLY A 96 -4.56 8.42 2.97
C GLY A 96 -5.84 9.14 3.39
N SER A 97 -5.91 10.47 3.24
CA SER A 97 -7.16 11.21 3.36
C SER A 97 -8.20 10.77 2.32
N ILE A 98 -7.89 10.63 1.02
CA ILE A 98 -8.88 10.13 0.04
C ILE A 98 -9.39 8.72 0.42
N PHE A 99 -8.52 7.77 0.76
CA PHE A 99 -8.96 6.42 1.13
C PHE A 99 -9.74 6.40 2.46
N CYS A 100 -9.26 7.10 3.49
CA CYS A 100 -9.91 7.17 4.80
C CYS A 100 -11.21 7.97 4.79
N ILE A 101 -11.29 9.09 4.05
CA ILE A 101 -12.52 9.87 3.86
C ILE A 101 -13.55 9.02 3.09
N SER A 102 -13.12 8.25 2.09
CA SER A 102 -14.00 7.33 1.37
C SER A 102 -14.58 6.24 2.28
N ILE A 103 -13.75 5.64 3.15
CA ILE A 103 -14.21 4.67 4.16
C ILE A 103 -15.12 5.32 5.20
N ALA A 104 -14.82 6.55 5.65
CA ALA A 104 -15.65 7.29 6.61
C ALA A 104 -17.02 7.65 6.03
N TYR A 105 -17.07 8.21 4.82
CA TYR A 105 -18.31 8.49 4.08
C TYR A 105 -19.15 7.22 3.88
N VAL A 106 -18.50 6.09 3.59
CA VAL A 106 -19.18 4.79 3.49
C VAL A 106 -19.68 4.30 4.85
N ALA A 107 -18.96 4.53 5.94
CA ALA A 107 -19.46 4.23 7.28
C ALA A 107 -20.69 5.09 7.64
N ASP A 108 -20.71 6.37 7.26
CA ASP A 108 -21.85 7.27 7.48
C ASP A 108 -23.13 6.82 6.75
N ILE A 109 -23.02 6.34 5.50
CA ILE A 109 -24.20 6.00 4.66
C ILE A 109 -24.59 4.51 4.68
N VAL A 110 -23.69 3.59 5.06
CA VAL A 110 -23.94 2.14 4.99
C VAL A 110 -24.22 1.57 6.38
N ILE A 111 -25.34 0.84 6.49
CA ILE A 111 -25.75 0.08 7.67
C ILE A 111 -24.68 -0.98 8.03
N GLU A 112 -24.38 -1.14 9.31
CA GLU A 112 -23.27 -1.97 9.83
C GLU A 112 -23.18 -3.38 9.24
N SER A 113 -24.29 -4.10 9.15
CA SER A 113 -24.36 -5.44 8.55
C SER A 113 -23.94 -5.53 7.08
N LYS A 114 -23.82 -4.39 6.38
CA LYS A 114 -23.33 -4.29 5.00
C LYS A 114 -21.98 -3.60 4.86
N ARG A 115 -21.49 -2.88 5.89
CA ARG A 115 -20.23 -2.10 5.82
C ARG A 115 -19.05 -2.97 5.36
N ALA A 116 -18.89 -4.16 5.92
CA ALA A 116 -17.83 -5.09 5.54
C ALA A 116 -17.83 -5.45 4.04
N ALA A 117 -18.99 -5.78 3.47
CA ALA A 117 -19.12 -6.11 2.05
C ALA A 117 -18.80 -4.91 1.15
N VAL A 118 -19.22 -3.70 1.53
CA VAL A 118 -18.89 -2.47 0.78
C VAL A 118 -17.40 -2.13 0.89
N PHE A 119 -16.77 -2.30 2.06
CA PHE A 119 -15.33 -2.14 2.20
C PHE A 119 -14.55 -3.13 1.31
N SER A 120 -15.01 -4.38 1.19
CA SER A 120 -14.46 -5.34 0.21
C SER A 120 -14.69 -4.93 -1.25
N TRP A 121 -15.79 -4.24 -1.56
CA TRP A 121 -16.00 -3.69 -2.91
C TRP A 121 -15.04 -2.52 -3.20
N ILE A 122 -14.73 -1.67 -2.23
CA ILE A 122 -13.76 -0.56 -2.37
C ILE A 122 -12.35 -1.13 -2.67
N THR A 123 -11.89 -2.13 -1.90
CA THR A 123 -10.56 -2.72 -2.11
C THR A 123 -10.47 -3.61 -3.35
N GLY A 124 -11.57 -4.28 -3.73
CA GLY A 124 -11.69 -4.96 -5.02
C GLY A 124 -11.64 -4.00 -6.21
N LEU A 125 -12.34 -2.86 -6.11
CA LEU A 125 -12.34 -1.81 -7.14
C LEU A 125 -10.97 -1.14 -7.27
N PHE A 126 -10.27 -0.90 -6.17
CA PHE A 126 -8.87 -0.46 -6.16
C PHE A 126 -7.98 -1.45 -6.93
N SER A 127 -8.07 -2.74 -6.62
CA SER A 127 -7.29 -3.80 -7.29
C SER A 127 -7.58 -3.86 -8.80
N ALA A 128 -8.85 -3.74 -9.20
CA ALA A 128 -9.25 -3.69 -10.60
C ALA A 128 -8.79 -2.40 -11.31
N SER A 129 -8.77 -1.27 -10.60
CA SER A 129 -8.29 0.02 -11.11
C SER A 129 -6.80 -0.02 -11.43
N HIS A 130 -6.00 -0.68 -10.59
CA HIS A 130 -4.57 -0.90 -10.85
C HIS A 130 -4.33 -1.74 -12.12
N VAL A 131 -5.08 -2.84 -12.30
CA VAL A 131 -4.99 -3.67 -13.52
C VAL A 131 -5.38 -2.87 -14.77
N LEU A 132 -6.46 -2.09 -14.69
CA LEU A 132 -6.95 -1.30 -15.83
C LEU A 132 -6.06 -0.08 -16.14
N GLY A 133 -5.45 0.55 -15.13
CA GLY A 133 -4.48 1.64 -15.31
C GLY A 133 -3.24 1.17 -16.08
N ASN A 134 -2.66 0.03 -15.70
CA ASN A 134 -1.54 -0.58 -16.44
C ASN A 134 -1.94 -1.04 -17.85
N LEU A 135 -3.15 -1.58 -18.02
CA LEU A 135 -3.67 -1.94 -19.34
C LEU A 135 -3.78 -0.72 -20.27
N ILE A 136 -4.24 0.42 -19.75
CA ILE A 136 -4.31 1.68 -20.52
C ILE A 136 -2.89 2.21 -20.81
N ALA A 137 -2.00 2.25 -19.82
CA ALA A 137 -0.61 2.70 -19.98
C ALA A 137 0.16 1.95 -21.09
N ARG A 138 -0.14 0.67 -21.28
CA ARG A 138 0.41 -0.16 -22.36
C ARG A 138 -0.05 0.25 -23.76
N PHE A 139 -1.33 0.56 -23.94
CA PHE A 139 -1.92 0.77 -25.27
C PHE A 139 -2.03 2.24 -25.69
N LEU A 140 -2.09 3.16 -24.72
CA LEU A 140 -2.03 4.60 -24.97
C LEU A 140 -0.59 5.02 -25.34
N PRO A 141 -0.34 5.95 -26.28
CA PRO A 141 1.02 6.44 -26.54
C PRO A 141 1.57 7.28 -25.37
N GLU A 142 2.90 7.31 -25.21
CA GLU A 142 3.59 8.07 -24.14
C GLU A 142 3.15 9.53 -24.07
N SER A 143 3.17 10.24 -25.21
CA SER A 143 2.79 11.65 -25.33
C SER A 143 1.40 11.99 -24.78
N TYR A 144 0.45 11.06 -24.89
CA TYR A 144 -0.95 11.27 -24.45
C TYR A 144 -1.21 10.77 -23.03
N THR A 145 -0.25 10.10 -22.37
CA THR A 145 -0.51 9.46 -21.08
C THR A 145 -0.73 10.47 -19.96
N PHE A 146 0.04 11.57 -19.92
CA PHE A 146 -0.22 12.63 -18.94
C PHE A 146 -1.50 13.41 -19.26
N GLU A 147 -1.77 13.74 -20.52
CA GLU A 147 -3.02 14.43 -20.94
C GLU A 147 -4.27 13.67 -20.51
N VAL A 148 -4.33 12.36 -20.79
CA VAL A 148 -5.46 11.49 -20.40
C VAL A 148 -5.55 11.34 -18.89
N SER A 149 -4.42 11.15 -18.19
CA SER A 149 -4.41 11.09 -16.72
C SER A 149 -4.95 12.38 -16.09
N ILE A 150 -4.54 13.56 -16.57
CA ILE A 150 -5.08 14.86 -16.12
C ILE A 150 -6.59 14.94 -16.35
N ALA A 151 -7.08 14.58 -17.54
CA ALA A 151 -8.51 14.62 -17.85
C ALA A 151 -9.35 13.72 -16.91
N LEU A 152 -8.85 12.51 -16.62
CA LEU A 152 -9.49 11.58 -15.68
C LEU A 152 -9.40 12.07 -14.23
N LEU A 153 -8.28 12.66 -13.82
CA LEU A 153 -8.14 13.26 -12.49
C LEU A 153 -9.01 14.51 -12.29
N VAL A 154 -9.31 15.28 -13.35
CA VAL A 154 -10.26 16.41 -13.31
C VAL A 154 -11.70 15.90 -13.23
N PHE A 155 -12.03 14.80 -13.92
CA PHE A 155 -13.37 14.20 -13.87
C PHE A 155 -13.79 13.85 -12.43
N GLY A 156 -12.89 13.28 -11.62
CA GLY A 156 -13.19 12.85 -10.25
C GLY A 156 -13.81 13.94 -9.36
N PRO A 157 -13.08 15.04 -9.08
CA PRO A 157 -13.59 16.17 -8.29
C PRO A 157 -14.81 16.86 -8.90
N VAL A 158 -14.85 17.05 -10.22
CA VAL A 158 -16.01 17.70 -10.89
C VAL A 158 -17.27 16.84 -10.75
N TYR A 159 -17.15 15.52 -10.93
CA TYR A 159 -18.25 14.59 -10.74
C TYR A 159 -18.70 14.52 -9.27
N MET A 160 -17.77 14.51 -8.32
CA MET A 160 -18.12 14.57 -6.90
C MET A 160 -18.82 15.88 -6.52
N GLN A 161 -18.34 17.03 -7.01
CA GLN A 161 -18.96 18.34 -6.75
C GLN A 161 -20.40 18.45 -7.31
N LEU A 162 -20.71 17.73 -8.41
CA LEU A 162 -22.03 17.74 -9.04
C LEU A 162 -23.01 16.70 -8.46
N PHE A 163 -22.52 15.55 -8.01
CA PHE A 163 -23.38 14.39 -7.69
C PHE A 163 -23.18 13.78 -6.30
N LEU A 164 -22.04 13.96 -5.65
CA LEU A 164 -21.84 13.51 -4.28
C LEU A 164 -22.61 14.45 -3.33
N LYS A 165 -23.22 13.89 -2.29
CA LYS A 165 -23.98 14.66 -1.30
C LYS A 165 -23.26 14.64 0.03
N GLU A 166 -23.11 15.82 0.62
CA GLU A 166 -22.53 16.00 1.95
C GLU A 166 -23.28 15.14 2.99
N THR A 167 -22.54 14.30 3.71
CA THR A 167 -23.05 13.45 4.79
C THR A 167 -22.87 14.12 6.14
N VAL A 168 -21.85 14.95 6.28
CA VAL A 168 -21.52 15.62 7.54
C VAL A 168 -22.51 16.74 7.80
N ARG A 169 -23.55 16.44 8.58
CA ARG A 169 -24.20 17.46 9.39
C ARG A 169 -23.13 18.09 10.27
N LEU A 170 -22.84 19.38 10.08
CA LEU A 170 -21.95 20.16 10.93
C LEU A 170 -22.27 19.88 12.40
N ALA A 171 -21.38 19.14 13.07
CA ALA A 171 -21.46 18.98 14.52
C ALA A 171 -21.43 20.39 15.14
N PRO A 172 -22.28 20.69 16.14
CA PRO A 172 -22.31 22.01 16.75
C PRO A 172 -20.91 22.31 17.29
N ARG A 173 -20.25 23.30 16.67
CA ARG A 173 -18.84 23.61 16.95
C ARG A 173 -18.75 24.04 18.41
N GLN A 174 -18.26 23.16 19.27
CA GLN A 174 -18.13 23.47 20.69
C GLN A 174 -16.96 24.45 20.82
N GLU A 175 -17.29 25.75 20.91
CA GLU A 175 -16.33 26.87 20.96
C GLU A 175 -15.64 26.95 22.33
N ASN A 176 -14.97 25.86 22.70
CA ASN A 176 -13.99 25.84 23.76
C ASN A 176 -12.86 26.82 23.37
N HIS A 177 -12.85 27.99 24.01
CA HIS A 177 -11.88 29.09 23.86
C HIS A 177 -10.46 28.71 24.36
N MET A 178 -9.95 27.55 23.94
CA MET A 178 -8.60 27.10 24.20
C MET A 178 -7.63 27.75 23.21
N CYS A 179 -6.53 28.31 23.72
CA CYS A 179 -5.41 28.72 22.89
C CYS A 179 -4.92 27.54 22.03
N CYS A 180 -4.69 27.79 20.74
CA CYS A 180 -4.29 26.78 19.75
C CYS A 180 -3.15 25.88 20.25
N LEU A 181 -2.13 26.46 20.90
CA LEU A 181 -1.00 25.72 21.47
C LEU A 181 -1.43 24.68 22.53
N LYS A 182 -2.40 25.01 23.38
CA LYS A 182 -2.95 24.07 24.38
C LYS A 182 -3.81 22.98 23.73
N TRP A 183 -4.50 23.30 22.64
CA TRP A 183 -5.26 22.31 21.87
C TRP A 183 -4.33 21.33 21.15
N VAL A 184 -3.30 21.82 20.44
CA VAL A 184 -2.28 20.98 19.80
C VAL A 184 -1.57 20.09 20.83
N PHE A 185 -1.13 20.64 21.96
CA PHE A 185 -0.48 19.86 23.01
C PHE A 185 -1.41 18.77 23.57
N LYS A 186 -2.69 19.08 23.79
CA LYS A 186 -3.70 18.10 24.21
C LYS A 186 -3.84 16.96 23.19
N VAL A 187 -4.03 17.28 21.92
CA VAL A 187 -4.19 16.28 20.83
C VAL A 187 -2.95 15.39 20.70
N VAL A 188 -1.74 15.97 20.79
CA VAL A 188 -0.49 15.21 20.76
C VAL A 188 -0.36 14.29 21.99
N GLN A 189 -0.71 14.77 23.18
CA GLN A 189 -0.67 13.96 24.41
C GLN A 189 -1.70 12.82 24.38
N GLU A 190 -2.92 13.07 23.90
CA GLU A 190 -3.96 12.06 23.71
C GLU A 190 -3.51 11.00 22.70
N ARG A 191 -2.99 11.42 21.53
CA ARG A 191 -2.45 10.50 20.52
C ARG A 191 -1.26 9.68 21.04
N TYR A 192 -0.35 10.28 21.80
CA TYR A 192 0.76 9.57 22.45
C TYR A 192 0.25 8.52 23.45
N ASN A 193 -0.73 8.88 24.29
CA ASN A 193 -1.33 7.95 25.25
C ASN A 193 -2.00 6.76 24.55
N SER A 194 -2.78 7.00 23.49
CA SER A 194 -3.40 5.94 22.68
C SER A 194 -2.36 5.04 22.01
N MET A 195 -1.32 5.62 21.38
CA MET A 195 -0.25 4.84 20.75
C MET A 195 0.53 4.01 21.77
N ARG A 196 0.76 4.54 22.99
CA ARG A 196 1.41 3.80 24.09
C ARG A 196 0.55 2.65 24.60
N TYR A 197 -0.77 2.82 24.68
CA TYR A 197 -1.69 1.74 25.05
C TYR A 197 -1.70 0.65 23.97
N ALA A 198 -1.87 1.02 22.70
CA ALA A 198 -1.82 0.09 21.56
C ALA A 198 -0.48 -0.68 21.47
N ALA A 199 0.65 0.00 21.70
CA ALA A 199 1.97 -0.63 21.81
C ALA A 199 2.03 -1.65 22.96
N THR A 200 1.42 -1.33 24.10
CA THR A 200 1.36 -2.24 25.25
C THR A 200 0.56 -3.50 24.90
N VAL A 201 -0.62 -3.36 24.29
CA VAL A 201 -1.46 -4.48 23.81
C VAL A 201 -0.68 -5.39 22.86
N VAL A 202 0.01 -4.81 21.87
CA VAL A 202 0.77 -5.56 20.87
C VAL A 202 2.01 -6.25 21.46
N ILE A 203 2.71 -5.62 22.41
CA ILE A 203 3.91 -6.19 23.05
C ILE A 203 3.55 -7.27 24.09
N SER A 204 2.39 -7.17 24.74
CA SER A 204 1.93 -8.14 25.75
C SER A 204 1.43 -9.47 25.15
N SER A 205 0.89 -9.49 23.93
CA SER A 205 0.54 -10.74 23.25
C SER A 205 1.75 -11.28 22.44
N PRO A 206 2.18 -12.54 22.66
CA PRO A 206 3.23 -13.16 21.84
C PRO A 206 2.90 -13.14 20.34
N THR A 207 1.66 -13.48 19.96
CA THR A 207 1.23 -13.52 18.56
C THR A 207 1.22 -12.14 17.92
N LEU A 208 0.74 -11.10 18.62
CA LEU A 208 0.74 -9.73 18.10
C LEU A 208 2.16 -9.15 18.00
N LYS A 209 3.03 -9.46 18.95
CA LYS A 209 4.44 -9.07 18.92
C LYS A 209 5.17 -9.70 17.74
N ASP A 210 5.02 -11.01 17.55
CA ASP A 210 5.67 -11.73 16.46
C ASP A 210 5.16 -11.26 15.09
N ILE A 211 3.83 -11.11 14.90
CA ILE A 211 3.27 -10.63 13.62
C ILE A 211 3.61 -9.15 13.36
N SER A 212 3.83 -8.33 14.39
CA SER A 212 4.35 -6.97 14.24
C SER A 212 5.79 -6.97 13.70
N LEU A 213 6.64 -7.90 14.15
CA LEU A 213 8.00 -8.06 13.64
C LEU A 213 8.00 -8.61 12.21
N VAL A 214 7.17 -9.61 11.91
CA VAL A 214 6.93 -10.10 10.54
C VAL A 214 6.56 -8.94 9.61
N SER A 215 5.59 -8.12 10.02
CA SER A 215 5.08 -6.99 9.24
C SER A 215 6.14 -5.91 9.01
N PHE A 216 6.92 -5.57 10.04
CA PHE A 216 8.04 -4.63 9.93
C PHE A 216 9.06 -5.10 8.89
N PHE A 217 9.59 -6.31 9.03
CA PHE A 217 10.63 -6.83 8.13
C PHE A 217 10.10 -7.14 6.73
N TYR A 218 8.82 -7.52 6.59
CA TYR A 218 8.18 -7.68 5.29
C TYR A 218 8.08 -6.36 4.53
N GLU A 219 7.54 -5.31 5.14
CA GLU A 219 7.39 -4.01 4.48
C GLU A 219 8.76 -3.35 4.23
N LEU A 220 9.73 -3.54 5.15
CA LEU A 220 11.12 -3.10 4.98
C LEU A 220 11.80 -3.79 3.79
N GLY A 221 11.45 -5.04 3.48
CA GLY A 221 11.89 -5.70 2.24
C GLY A 221 11.11 -5.21 1.02
N MET A 222 9.79 -5.36 1.02
CA MET A 222 8.95 -5.15 -0.17
C MET A 222 8.84 -3.69 -0.62
N SER A 223 8.79 -2.72 0.30
CA SER A 223 8.86 -1.29 -0.06
C SER A 223 10.18 -0.98 -0.76
N GLY A 224 11.28 -1.50 -0.23
CA GLY A 224 12.62 -1.36 -0.78
C GLY A 224 12.72 -1.83 -2.21
N ILE A 225 12.29 -3.07 -2.47
CA ILE A 225 12.24 -3.64 -3.82
C ILE A 225 11.36 -2.77 -4.72
N SER A 226 10.12 -2.46 -4.30
CA SER A 226 9.15 -1.71 -5.11
C SER A 226 9.66 -0.30 -5.47
N SER A 227 10.38 0.36 -4.56
CA SER A 227 10.92 1.72 -4.76
C SER A 227 12.04 1.79 -5.83
N VAL A 228 12.67 0.66 -6.18
CA VAL A 228 13.79 0.62 -7.13
C VAL A 228 13.56 -0.30 -8.34
N LEU A 229 12.58 -1.20 -8.29
CA LEU A 229 12.40 -2.30 -9.25
C LEU A 229 12.35 -1.84 -10.71
N LEU A 230 11.51 -0.86 -11.05
CA LEU A 230 11.34 -0.42 -12.45
C LEU A 230 12.61 0.26 -12.99
N TYR A 231 13.30 1.07 -12.17
CA TYR A 231 14.58 1.69 -12.54
C TYR A 231 15.72 0.66 -12.65
N TYR A 232 15.71 -0.38 -11.81
CA TYR A 232 16.59 -1.54 -11.95
C TYR A 232 16.33 -2.24 -13.28
N LEU A 233 15.07 -2.56 -13.62
CA LEU A 233 14.72 -3.21 -14.89
C LEU A 233 15.07 -2.35 -16.12
N LYS A 234 14.87 -1.02 -16.03
CA LYS A 234 15.32 -0.05 -17.04
C LYS A 234 16.82 -0.16 -17.30
N SER A 235 17.63 -0.13 -16.24
CA SER A 235 19.09 -0.10 -16.32
C SER A 235 19.75 -1.47 -16.54
N ALA A 236 19.09 -2.55 -16.12
CA ALA A 236 19.58 -3.92 -16.27
C ALA A 236 19.24 -4.51 -17.65
N PHE A 237 18.00 -4.34 -18.11
CA PHE A 237 17.47 -5.02 -19.30
C PHE A 237 16.99 -4.08 -20.43
N GLY A 238 17.07 -2.76 -20.24
CA GLY A 238 16.62 -1.79 -21.24
C GLY A 238 15.11 -1.69 -21.37
N PHE A 239 14.35 -2.13 -20.36
CA PHE A 239 12.89 -2.19 -20.43
C PHE A 239 12.25 -0.83 -20.72
N ASN A 240 11.03 -0.86 -21.27
CA ASN A 240 10.20 0.33 -21.47
C ASN A 240 8.86 0.19 -20.73
N LYS A 241 8.08 1.27 -20.73
CA LYS A 241 6.75 1.36 -20.12
C LYS A 241 5.81 0.21 -20.48
N ASN A 242 5.88 -0.33 -21.70
CA ASN A 242 5.03 -1.45 -22.12
C ASN A 242 5.36 -2.73 -21.35
N GLN A 243 6.64 -2.97 -21.06
CA GLN A 243 7.14 -4.11 -20.30
C GLN A 243 6.95 -3.92 -18.79
N PHE A 244 7.04 -2.68 -18.28
CA PHE A 244 6.63 -2.37 -16.91
C PHE A 244 5.14 -2.63 -16.70
N SER A 245 4.28 -2.17 -17.63
CA SER A 245 2.84 -2.41 -17.60
C SER A 245 2.48 -3.90 -17.73
N GLU A 246 3.21 -4.69 -18.53
CA GLU A 246 3.04 -6.16 -18.57
C GLU A 246 3.28 -6.80 -17.20
N ILE A 247 4.38 -6.46 -16.54
CA ILE A 247 4.76 -7.02 -15.24
C ILE A 247 3.78 -6.59 -14.13
N LEU A 248 3.43 -5.30 -14.07
CA LEU A 248 2.48 -4.78 -13.09
C LEU A 248 1.08 -5.37 -13.29
N MET A 249 0.62 -5.49 -14.55
CA MET A 249 -0.63 -6.16 -14.88
C MET A 249 -0.60 -7.65 -14.54
N MET A 250 0.51 -8.35 -14.74
CA MET A 250 0.67 -9.76 -14.37
C MET A 250 0.53 -9.97 -12.85
N VAL A 251 1.19 -9.13 -12.05
CA VAL A 251 1.07 -9.15 -10.57
C VAL A 251 -0.36 -8.75 -10.15
N GLY A 252 -0.97 -7.74 -10.77
CA GLY A 252 -2.33 -7.29 -10.46
C GLY A 252 -3.42 -8.33 -10.78
N ILE A 253 -3.33 -9.00 -11.93
CA ILE A 253 -4.24 -10.11 -12.28
C ILE A 253 -4.04 -11.30 -11.32
N GLY A 254 -2.77 -11.61 -10.99
CA GLY A 254 -2.44 -12.63 -9.98
C GLY A 254 -3.01 -12.30 -8.60
N SER A 255 -2.99 -11.03 -8.19
CA SER A 255 -3.61 -10.52 -6.97
C SER A 255 -5.12 -10.77 -6.93
N ILE A 256 -5.84 -10.39 -8.00
CA ILE A 256 -7.29 -10.57 -8.09
C ILE A 256 -7.64 -12.07 -8.06
N PHE A 257 -6.94 -12.89 -8.86
CA PHE A 257 -7.13 -14.34 -8.90
C PHE A 257 -6.92 -14.98 -7.51
N SER A 258 -5.85 -14.59 -6.80
CA SER A 258 -5.53 -15.18 -5.51
C SER A 258 -6.42 -14.72 -4.37
N GLN A 259 -6.87 -13.47 -4.37
CA GLN A 259 -7.83 -13.00 -3.36
C GLN A 259 -9.23 -13.60 -3.55
N ILE A 260 -9.66 -13.84 -4.79
CA ILE A 260 -11.01 -14.37 -5.09
C ILE A 260 -11.07 -15.90 -5.01
N LEU A 261 -10.03 -16.61 -5.47
CA LEU A 261 -10.05 -18.08 -5.58
C LEU A 261 -9.07 -18.79 -4.64
N VAL A 262 -7.79 -18.40 -4.66
CA VAL A 262 -6.74 -19.16 -3.95
C VAL A 262 -6.89 -19.04 -2.43
N LEU A 263 -7.10 -17.83 -1.90
CA LEU A 263 -7.22 -17.60 -0.46
C LEU A 263 -8.46 -18.28 0.15
N PRO A 264 -9.70 -18.14 -0.40
CA PRO A 264 -10.86 -18.84 0.14
C PRO A 264 -10.76 -20.37 0.06
N LEU A 265 -10.07 -20.90 -0.96
CA LEU A 265 -9.87 -22.35 -1.12
C LEU A 265 -8.79 -22.91 -0.17
N LEU A 266 -7.67 -22.22 0.00
CA LEU A 266 -6.56 -22.69 0.85
C LEU A 266 -6.79 -22.44 2.34
N ASN A 267 -7.46 -21.36 2.75
CA ASN A 267 -7.59 -21.03 4.17
C ASN A 267 -8.22 -22.15 5.03
N PRO A 268 -9.33 -22.80 4.64
CA PRO A 268 -9.91 -23.90 5.42
C PRO A 268 -9.08 -25.20 5.39
N LEU A 269 -8.14 -25.33 4.45
CA LEU A 269 -7.30 -26.54 4.28
C LEU A 269 -5.93 -26.41 4.96
N VAL A 270 -5.39 -25.20 5.04
CA VAL A 270 -3.96 -24.93 5.28
C VAL A 270 -3.73 -23.99 6.50
N GLY A 271 -4.70 -23.14 6.83
CA GLY A 271 -4.63 -22.19 7.94
C GLY A 271 -3.70 -20.98 7.69
N GLU A 272 -4.00 -19.86 8.36
CA GLU A 272 -3.42 -18.56 8.01
C GLU A 272 -1.88 -18.50 8.17
N LYS A 273 -1.32 -19.19 9.17
CA LYS A 273 0.14 -19.22 9.41
C LYS A 273 0.90 -19.85 8.24
N LEU A 274 0.40 -20.94 7.65
CA LEU A 274 1.11 -21.63 6.58
C LEU A 274 0.88 -20.94 5.22
N ILE A 275 -0.25 -20.25 5.04
CA ILE A 275 -0.43 -19.30 3.92
C ILE A 275 0.56 -18.13 4.04
N LEU A 276 0.71 -17.55 5.23
CA LEU A 276 1.70 -16.50 5.50
C LEU A 276 3.14 -16.98 5.19
N CYS A 277 3.55 -18.14 5.70
CA CYS A 277 4.90 -18.67 5.44
C CYS A 277 5.14 -19.00 3.96
N THR A 278 4.15 -19.55 3.24
CA THR A 278 4.30 -19.82 1.80
C THR A 278 4.31 -18.53 0.96
N ALA A 279 3.53 -17.52 1.34
CA ALA A 279 3.54 -16.20 0.71
C ALA A 279 4.85 -15.44 0.98
N LEU A 280 5.44 -15.56 2.18
CA LEU A 280 6.77 -15.02 2.49
C LEU A 280 7.88 -15.76 1.73
N LEU A 281 7.83 -17.10 1.62
CA LEU A 281 8.75 -17.87 0.78
C LEU A 281 8.64 -17.47 -0.70
N SER A 282 7.43 -17.21 -1.19
CA SER A 282 7.18 -16.64 -2.52
C SER A 282 7.75 -15.23 -2.67
N SER A 283 7.67 -14.39 -1.63
CA SER A 283 8.27 -13.05 -1.60
C SER A 283 9.80 -13.11 -1.72
N ILE A 284 10.42 -14.10 -1.06
CA ILE A 284 11.86 -14.36 -1.15
C ILE A 284 12.24 -14.83 -2.56
N ALA A 285 11.50 -15.78 -3.14
CA ALA A 285 11.73 -16.24 -4.51
C ALA A 285 11.62 -15.10 -5.53
N TYR A 286 10.58 -14.26 -5.42
CA TYR A 286 10.40 -13.02 -6.20
C TYR A 286 11.62 -12.08 -6.09
N ALA A 287 12.09 -11.81 -4.86
CA ALA A 287 13.24 -10.93 -4.64
C ALA A 287 14.55 -11.51 -5.23
N PHE A 288 14.83 -12.79 -5.00
CA PHE A 288 16.04 -13.44 -5.53
C PHE A 288 16.02 -13.56 -7.06
N LEU A 289 14.89 -13.91 -7.67
CA LEU A 289 14.76 -13.99 -9.13
C LEU A 289 14.93 -12.63 -9.81
N TYR A 290 14.47 -11.54 -9.20
CA TYR A 290 14.78 -10.19 -9.70
C TYR A 290 16.25 -9.81 -9.47
N GLY A 291 16.78 -9.98 -8.25
CA GLY A 291 18.15 -9.58 -7.91
C GLY A 291 19.24 -10.31 -8.70
N LEU A 292 18.98 -11.57 -9.08
CA LEU A 292 19.89 -12.44 -9.84
C LEU A 292 19.44 -12.68 -11.30
N ALA A 293 18.54 -11.85 -11.84
CA ALA A 293 18.05 -12.02 -13.21
C ALA A 293 19.20 -11.93 -14.24
N TRP A 294 19.39 -13.01 -15.01
CA TRP A 294 20.45 -13.10 -16.04
C TRP A 294 19.95 -12.87 -17.47
N ALA A 295 18.62 -12.83 -17.67
CA ALA A 295 17.98 -12.65 -18.97
C ALA A 295 16.62 -11.96 -18.82
N SER A 296 16.20 -11.23 -19.84
CA SER A 296 15.00 -10.39 -19.85
C SER A 296 13.67 -11.11 -19.60
N TRP A 297 13.62 -12.45 -19.69
CA TRP A 297 12.42 -13.22 -19.36
C TRP A 297 12.31 -13.55 -17.86
N VAL A 298 13.43 -13.57 -17.12
CA VAL A 298 13.46 -13.90 -15.68
C VAL A 298 12.64 -12.92 -14.83
N PRO A 299 12.62 -11.60 -15.12
CA PRO A 299 11.62 -10.65 -14.58
C PRO A 299 10.16 -11.13 -14.63
N TYR A 300 9.73 -11.76 -15.72
CA TYR A 300 8.35 -12.23 -15.88
C TYR A 300 8.09 -13.54 -15.11
N LEU A 301 9.08 -14.44 -15.06
CA LEU A 301 9.00 -15.60 -14.15
C LEU A 301 8.91 -15.12 -12.69
N SER A 302 9.71 -14.12 -12.32
CA SER A 302 9.64 -13.52 -10.98
C SER A 302 8.26 -12.93 -10.69
N ALA A 303 7.71 -12.14 -11.62
CA ALA A 303 6.36 -11.58 -11.52
C ALA A 303 5.25 -12.64 -11.31
N SER A 304 5.43 -13.87 -11.80
CA SER A 304 4.47 -14.97 -11.54
C SER A 304 4.34 -15.35 -10.05
N PHE A 305 5.39 -15.16 -9.25
CA PHE A 305 5.33 -15.32 -7.79
C PHE A 305 4.46 -14.24 -7.12
N GLY A 306 4.07 -13.18 -7.86
CA GLY A 306 3.02 -12.21 -7.49
C GLY A 306 1.68 -12.85 -7.14
N VAL A 307 1.35 -13.97 -7.79
CA VAL A 307 0.14 -14.76 -7.48
C VAL A 307 0.13 -15.21 -6.01
N ILE A 308 1.27 -15.62 -5.45
CA ILE A 308 1.32 -16.21 -4.11
C ILE A 308 1.78 -15.20 -3.06
N TYR A 309 2.76 -14.32 -3.36
CA TYR A 309 3.30 -13.40 -2.35
C TYR A 309 2.27 -12.38 -1.85
N VAL A 310 1.32 -11.99 -2.70
CA VAL A 310 0.26 -11.02 -2.37
C VAL A 310 -0.60 -11.45 -1.18
N LEU A 311 -0.64 -12.76 -0.87
CA LEU A 311 -1.38 -13.30 0.27
C LEU A 311 -0.79 -12.92 1.64
N VAL A 312 0.44 -12.37 1.71
CA VAL A 312 1.02 -11.91 3.00
C VAL A 312 0.10 -10.90 3.70
N LYS A 313 -0.36 -9.84 3.02
CA LYS A 313 -1.17 -8.78 3.67
C LYS A 313 -2.51 -9.32 4.25
N PRO A 314 -3.36 -10.06 3.50
CA PRO A 314 -4.59 -10.62 4.08
C PRO A 314 -4.32 -11.69 5.17
N SER A 315 -3.31 -12.55 5.03
CA SER A 315 -2.97 -13.53 6.07
C SER A 315 -2.49 -12.85 7.37
N THR A 316 -1.68 -11.80 7.26
CA THR A 316 -1.25 -10.96 8.38
C THR A 316 -2.45 -10.32 9.08
N TYR A 317 -3.37 -9.68 8.35
CA TYR A 317 -4.56 -9.08 8.96
C TYR A 317 -5.50 -10.12 9.62
N ALA A 318 -5.62 -11.32 9.03
CA ALA A 318 -6.38 -12.41 9.63
C ALA A 318 -5.74 -12.89 10.95
N ILE A 319 -4.41 -13.07 10.99
CA ILE A 319 -3.68 -13.42 12.23
C ILE A 319 -3.84 -12.33 13.30
N ILE A 320 -3.73 -11.04 12.93
CA ILE A 320 -3.94 -9.91 13.86
C ILE A 320 -5.38 -9.91 14.41
N SER A 321 -6.39 -10.21 13.57
CA SER A 321 -7.79 -10.28 14.01
C SER A 321 -8.09 -11.44 14.97
N LYS A 322 -7.32 -12.54 14.92
CA LYS A 322 -7.41 -13.65 15.86
C LYS A 322 -6.59 -13.44 17.14
N GLY A 323 -5.45 -12.76 17.04
CA GLY A 323 -4.54 -12.52 18.17
C GLY A 323 -4.91 -11.30 19.04
N ALA A 324 -5.82 -10.44 18.59
CA ALA A 324 -6.32 -9.30 19.35
C ALA A 324 -7.72 -9.57 19.93
N ARG A 325 -7.98 -9.09 21.14
CA ARG A 325 -9.36 -9.02 21.68
C ARG A 325 -10.19 -8.06 20.83
N SER A 326 -11.47 -8.35 20.64
CA SER A 326 -12.40 -7.53 19.84
C SER A 326 -12.42 -6.05 20.25
N THR A 327 -12.30 -5.76 21.54
CA THR A 327 -12.20 -4.40 22.11
C THR A 327 -10.96 -3.61 21.68
N ASN A 328 -9.87 -4.29 21.33
CA ASN A 328 -8.55 -3.69 21.05
C ASN A 328 -8.07 -3.94 19.61
N GLN A 329 -8.88 -4.59 18.77
CA GLN A 329 -8.48 -5.01 17.42
C GLN A 329 -8.05 -3.83 16.54
N GLY A 330 -8.81 -2.72 16.55
CA GLY A 330 -8.48 -1.52 15.78
C GLY A 330 -7.19 -0.82 16.26
N GLU A 331 -6.87 -0.92 17.56
CA GLU A 331 -5.65 -0.37 18.14
C GLU A 331 -4.43 -1.20 17.71
N ALA A 332 -4.53 -2.53 17.81
CA ALA A 332 -3.48 -3.45 17.39
C ALA A 332 -3.19 -3.33 15.88
N GLN A 333 -4.24 -3.27 15.05
CA GLN A 333 -4.12 -3.03 13.61
C GLN A 333 -3.51 -1.65 13.31
N GLY A 334 -3.96 -0.58 14.00
CA GLY A 334 -3.43 0.77 13.84
C GLY A 334 -1.96 0.91 14.26
N PHE A 335 -1.54 0.22 15.32
CA PHE A 335 -0.14 0.18 15.75
C PHE A 335 0.74 -0.55 14.74
N ILE A 336 0.32 -1.74 14.28
CA ILE A 336 1.09 -2.54 13.32
C ILE A 336 1.17 -1.82 11.96
N ALA A 337 0.10 -1.15 11.52
CA ALA A 337 0.14 -0.28 10.35
C ALA A 337 1.17 0.85 10.50
N GLY A 338 1.23 1.51 11.68
CA GLY A 338 2.27 2.51 11.97
C GLY A 338 3.70 1.94 11.98
N VAL A 339 3.88 0.70 12.43
CA VAL A 339 5.16 -0.02 12.34
C VAL A 339 5.54 -0.31 10.87
N GLN A 340 4.56 -0.67 10.03
CA GLN A 340 4.76 -0.79 8.58
C GLN A 340 5.09 0.55 7.93
N SER A 341 4.47 1.67 8.32
CA SER A 341 4.81 3.02 7.83
C SER A 341 6.27 3.39 8.12
N VAL A 342 6.77 3.10 9.34
CA VAL A 342 8.18 3.33 9.69
C VAL A 342 9.11 2.45 8.84
N ALA A 343 8.73 1.20 8.55
CA ALA A 343 9.49 0.35 7.64
C ALA A 343 9.48 0.86 6.18
N SER A 344 8.34 1.36 5.69
CA SER A 344 8.23 1.92 4.34
C SER A 344 8.98 3.24 4.18
N LEU A 345 9.09 4.04 5.25
CA LEU A 345 9.95 5.24 5.33
C LEU A 345 11.43 4.87 5.27
N LEU A 346 11.87 3.87 6.05
CA LEU A 346 13.28 3.50 6.17
C LEU A 346 13.84 2.75 4.95
N SER A 347 13.00 2.01 4.21
CA SER A 347 13.52 1.14 3.14
C SER A 347 14.11 1.89 1.94
N PRO A 348 13.43 2.89 1.34
CA PRO A 348 13.98 3.64 0.20
C PRO A 348 15.26 4.40 0.57
N LEU A 349 15.36 4.92 1.80
CA LEU A 349 16.60 5.54 2.32
C LEU A 349 17.82 4.63 2.23
N ALA A 350 17.64 3.31 2.38
CA ALA A 350 18.72 2.33 2.26
C ALA A 350 18.84 1.77 0.82
N MET A 351 17.73 1.36 0.21
CA MET A 351 17.73 0.63 -1.05
C MET A 351 18.00 1.52 -2.27
N SER A 352 17.54 2.77 -2.28
CA SER A 352 17.74 3.69 -3.40
C SER A 352 19.21 4.08 -3.60
N PRO A 353 19.98 4.56 -2.59
CA PRO A 353 21.41 4.83 -2.77
C PRO A 353 22.22 3.55 -3.04
N LEU A 354 21.83 2.41 -2.44
CA LEU A 354 22.49 1.12 -2.71
C LEU A 354 22.29 0.67 -4.17
N THR A 355 21.07 0.79 -4.71
CA THR A 355 20.79 0.50 -6.13
C THR A 355 21.54 1.48 -7.04
N SER A 356 21.51 2.77 -6.69
CA SER A 356 22.22 3.82 -7.41
C SER A 356 23.73 3.54 -7.52
N TRP A 357 24.37 3.06 -6.43
CA TRP A 357 25.77 2.66 -6.43
C TRP A 357 26.03 1.39 -7.25
N PHE A 358 25.23 0.33 -7.11
CA PHE A 358 25.41 -0.93 -7.83
C PHE A 358 25.02 -0.89 -9.32
N LEU A 359 24.26 0.14 -9.74
CA LEU A 359 24.08 0.49 -11.15
C LEU A 359 25.13 1.50 -11.65
N SER A 360 25.95 2.11 -10.79
CA SER A 360 27.00 3.03 -11.23
C SER A 360 28.19 2.28 -11.85
N ARG A 361 29.06 3.03 -12.56
CA ARG A 361 30.36 2.50 -13.04
C ARG A 361 31.34 2.16 -11.90
N ASN A 362 31.02 2.57 -10.67
CA ASN A 362 31.86 2.43 -9.48
C ASN A 362 31.36 1.31 -8.55
N ALA A 363 30.52 0.39 -9.06
CA ALA A 363 30.05 -0.76 -8.30
C ALA A 363 31.22 -1.67 -7.88
N PRO A 364 31.29 -2.15 -6.62
CA PRO A 364 32.44 -2.91 -6.13
C PRO A 364 32.54 -4.33 -6.71
N PHE A 365 31.44 -4.86 -7.25
CA PHE A 365 31.37 -6.10 -8.01
C PHE A 365 30.16 -6.08 -8.95
N ASN A 366 30.17 -6.90 -9.99
CA ASN A 366 29.11 -6.92 -11.01
C ASN A 366 27.84 -7.64 -10.51
N CYS A 367 26.99 -6.93 -9.77
CA CYS A 367 25.66 -7.39 -9.38
C CYS A 367 24.67 -6.22 -9.38
N LYS A 368 24.12 -5.88 -10.56
CA LYS A 368 23.16 -4.77 -10.73
C LYS A 368 21.95 -4.83 -9.79
N GLY A 369 21.51 -6.04 -9.41
CA GLY A 369 20.36 -6.28 -8.56
C GLY A 369 20.68 -6.45 -7.07
N PHE A 370 21.91 -6.16 -6.63
CA PHE A 370 22.38 -6.45 -5.27
C PHE A 370 21.50 -5.84 -4.16
N SER A 371 20.93 -4.64 -4.38
CA SER A 371 19.98 -4.02 -3.45
C SER A 371 18.71 -4.84 -3.23
N ILE A 372 18.18 -5.48 -4.28
CA ILE A 372 17.02 -6.37 -4.21
C ILE A 372 17.37 -7.63 -3.40
N ILE A 373 18.62 -8.11 -3.51
CA ILE A 373 19.14 -9.21 -2.68
C ILE A 373 19.31 -8.78 -1.22
N CYS A 374 19.79 -7.56 -0.95
CA CYS A 374 19.81 -7.03 0.41
C CYS A 374 18.40 -6.90 1.02
N ALA A 375 17.42 -6.45 0.23
CA ALA A 375 16.03 -6.40 0.64
C ALA A 375 15.43 -7.79 0.91
N SER A 376 15.85 -8.83 0.18
CA SER A 376 15.40 -10.22 0.42
C SER A 376 15.86 -10.75 1.78
N LEU A 377 16.95 -10.24 2.36
CA LEU A 377 17.38 -10.63 3.71
C LEU A 377 16.35 -10.23 4.77
N PHE A 378 15.67 -9.08 4.62
CA PHE A 378 14.56 -8.70 5.49
C PHE A 378 13.35 -9.63 5.30
N LEU A 379 13.08 -10.07 4.07
CA LEU A 379 12.04 -11.07 3.80
C LEU A 379 12.37 -12.44 4.42
N VAL A 380 13.64 -12.85 4.44
CA VAL A 380 14.11 -14.05 5.15
C VAL A 380 13.93 -13.90 6.66
N ILE A 381 14.28 -12.75 7.25
CA ILE A 381 14.05 -12.46 8.68
C ILE A 381 12.56 -12.50 9.01
N SER A 382 11.71 -11.91 8.15
CA SER A 382 10.25 -11.96 8.26
C SER A 382 9.72 -13.40 8.22
N LEU A 383 10.21 -14.25 7.31
CA LEU A 383 9.88 -15.67 7.26
C LEU A 383 10.33 -16.42 8.53
N CYS A 384 11.51 -16.11 9.09
CA CYS A 384 11.96 -16.70 10.35
C CYS A 384 10.98 -16.39 11.50
N TYR A 385 10.55 -15.14 11.66
CA TYR A 385 9.53 -14.78 12.65
C TYR A 385 8.17 -15.44 12.35
N ALA A 386 7.74 -15.52 11.09
CA ALA A 386 6.48 -16.17 10.73
C ALA A 386 6.50 -17.68 11.00
N CYS A 387 7.63 -18.35 10.81
CA CYS A 387 7.81 -19.76 11.17
C CYS A 387 7.80 -19.96 12.70
N LEU A 388 8.42 -19.06 13.46
CA LEU A 388 8.43 -19.09 14.93
C LEU A 388 7.07 -18.71 15.56
N LEU A 389 6.24 -17.94 14.85
CA LEU A 389 4.96 -17.39 15.29
C LEU A 389 4.12 -18.41 16.05
N ARG A 390 3.90 -18.16 17.34
CA ARG A 390 2.99 -18.97 18.14
C ARG A 390 1.58 -18.47 17.91
N LEU A 391 0.75 -19.30 17.26
CA LEU A 391 -0.69 -19.14 17.36
C LEU A 391 -1.09 -19.66 18.73
N GLU A 392 -1.60 -18.79 19.59
CA GLU A 392 -2.38 -19.22 20.75
C GLU A 392 -3.62 -19.94 20.21
N ALA A 393 -3.82 -21.20 20.61
CA ALA A 393 -5.04 -21.91 20.26
C ALA A 393 -6.22 -21.14 20.87
N SER A 394 -7.29 -20.94 20.09
CA SER A 394 -8.51 -20.32 20.60
C SER A 394 -8.96 -21.06 21.87
N SER A 395 -9.24 -20.30 22.94
CA SER A 395 -9.73 -20.86 24.19
C SER A 395 -10.88 -21.83 23.93
N ASP A 396 -10.78 -23.00 24.56
CA ASP A 396 -11.79 -24.05 24.46
C ASP A 396 -13.17 -23.46 24.84
N PRO A 397 -14.27 -23.73 24.13
CA PRO A 397 -15.55 -23.02 24.34
C PRO A 397 -16.16 -23.13 25.76
N ARG A 398 -15.56 -23.95 26.63
CA ARG A 398 -15.98 -24.18 28.01
C ARG A 398 -15.75 -22.99 28.96
N ASP A 399 -14.88 -22.04 28.62
CA ASP A 399 -14.68 -20.80 29.43
C ASP A 399 -15.74 -19.71 29.12
N SER A 400 -16.92 -20.07 28.58
CA SER A 400 -17.97 -19.10 28.19
C SER A 400 -19.32 -19.21 28.92
N ASP A 401 -19.54 -20.24 29.74
CA ASP A 401 -20.80 -20.44 30.48
C ASP A 401 -20.95 -19.55 31.74
N ASP A 402 -19.84 -19.21 32.41
CA ASP A 402 -19.76 -18.46 33.69
C ASP A 402 -20.20 -16.97 33.61
N SER A 403 -21.02 -16.61 32.61
CA SER A 403 -21.60 -15.26 32.45
C SER A 403 -23.06 -15.21 31.99
N VAL A 404 -23.75 -16.37 31.89
CA VAL A 404 -25.16 -16.43 31.48
C VAL A 404 -26.12 -16.68 32.66
N GLU A 405 -25.62 -17.19 33.80
CA GLU A 405 -26.38 -17.19 35.05
C GLU A 405 -26.56 -15.76 35.62
N ASN A 406 -27.63 -15.07 35.20
CA ASN A 406 -28.52 -14.23 36.02
C ASN A 406 -29.51 -13.41 35.15
N ILE A 407 -30.33 -14.10 34.35
CA ILE A 407 -31.60 -13.55 33.85
C ILE A 407 -32.73 -14.49 34.30
N GLU A 408 -33.05 -14.43 35.59
CA GLU A 408 -34.30 -15.00 36.10
C GLU A 408 -35.48 -14.25 35.47
N ALA A 409 -36.20 -14.90 34.55
CA ALA A 409 -37.47 -14.41 34.05
C ALA A 409 -38.59 -14.75 35.05
N PRO A 410 -39.30 -13.77 35.64
CA PRO A 410 -40.41 -14.07 36.54
C PRO A 410 -41.55 -14.74 35.76
N LEU A 411 -42.00 -15.90 36.25
CA LEU A 411 -43.24 -16.52 35.80
C LEU A 411 -44.45 -15.88 36.49
N LEU A 412 -45.61 -15.97 35.80
CA LEU A 412 -46.92 -15.47 36.22
C LEU A 412 -47.08 -13.93 36.14
N SER A 413 -48.25 -13.39 35.79
CA SER A 413 -49.58 -14.01 35.57
C SER A 413 -50.28 -13.47 34.32
#